data_AF-A0A7V9PJW9-F1
#
_entry.id   AF-A0A7V9PJW9-F1
#
_cell.length_a   1.000
_cell.length_b   1.000
_cell.length_c   1.000
_cell.angle_alpha   90.00
_cell.angle_beta   90.00
_cell.angle_gamma   90.00
#
_symmetry.space_group_name_H-M   'P 1'
#
loop_
_entity.id
_entity.type
_entity.pdbx_description
1 polymer ?
#
loop_
_entity_poly.entity_id
_entity_poly.type
_entity_poly.pdbx_seq_one_letter_code
_entity_poly.pdbx_strand_id
1 'polypeptide(L)'
;MRCIAAGMLMLAGAGCTTRDAAPRKTEATVAPTAVAFDGADYENEAAKTAHGKRLATTLFGCNVCHGADYSGRDFGAAIPIVAGLWASNISRTMPAMSDSVLERLLRYGVHPDREIYVMPSKQTRFLSERDMVALIAFLRTIPPVGKATPLPPAGFEAAVTARLPEDYWRTQQDGERRGYHNAAEEVVYFAAHRPPDLGPKLARGRMIASSICSSCHGAALDGLGEPAGDIQGALAYDDAAFDRLLTESIDRTGKRVAVEWGFGHEAQPLSLAERRDVIAYVRELARSRGP
;
A
#
# COMPACT_ATOMS: atom_id res chain seq x y z
N MET A 1 -74.34 -19.40 27.10
CA MET A 1 -73.47 -20.03 26.08
C MET A 1 -72.80 -18.94 25.26
N ARG A 2 -71.46 -18.86 25.36
CA ARG A 2 -70.45 -18.36 24.39
C ARG A 2 -70.38 -16.88 23.97
N CYS A 3 -69.49 -16.20 24.70
CA CYS A 3 -68.62 -15.02 24.55
C CYS A 3 -68.20 -14.40 23.18
N ILE A 4 -68.15 -13.04 23.19
CA ILE A 4 -67.03 -12.05 22.93
C ILE A 4 -66.40 -12.06 21.49
N ALA A 5 -66.16 -10.95 20.75
CA ALA A 5 -65.56 -9.65 21.07
C ALA A 5 -65.85 -8.54 20.01
N ALA A 6 -65.73 -7.28 20.43
CA ALA A 6 -65.83 -6.05 19.64
C ALA A 6 -64.48 -5.63 19.01
N GLY A 7 -64.53 -4.87 17.90
CA GLY A 7 -63.36 -4.25 17.25
C GLY A 7 -63.66 -2.82 16.79
N MET A 8 -62.76 -1.90 17.13
CA MET A 8 -62.93 -0.44 17.13
C MET A 8 -62.10 0.24 16.01
N LEU A 9 -62.65 1.36 15.55
CA LEU A 9 -62.27 2.39 14.56
C LEU A 9 -60.78 2.80 14.42
N MET A 10 -60.36 3.18 13.19
CA MET A 10 -59.53 4.38 12.90
C MET A 10 -59.62 4.82 11.42
N LEU A 11 -59.76 6.13 11.19
CA LEU A 11 -59.79 6.82 9.89
C LEU A 11 -58.38 7.19 9.40
N ALA A 12 -58.15 7.14 8.08
CA ALA A 12 -57.00 7.73 7.41
C ALA A 12 -57.45 8.84 6.43
N GLY A 13 -56.87 10.03 6.56
CA GLY A 13 -57.06 11.16 5.64
C GLY A 13 -55.77 11.44 4.86
N ALA A 14 -55.91 11.61 3.54
CA ALA A 14 -54.85 12.04 2.64
C ALA A 14 -54.93 13.57 2.40
N GLY A 15 -53.79 14.25 2.46
CA GLY A 15 -53.67 15.68 2.16
C GLY A 15 -52.33 15.99 1.50
N CYS A 16 -52.38 16.54 0.28
CA CYS A 16 -51.25 17.11 -0.45
C CYS A 16 -50.91 18.51 0.07
N THR A 17 -49.61 18.83 0.24
CA THR A 17 -49.12 20.22 0.22
C THR A 17 -47.73 20.30 -0.39
N THR A 18 -47.56 21.29 -1.27
CA THR A 18 -46.35 21.70 -1.98
C THR A 18 -45.31 22.37 -1.06
N ARG A 19 -44.00 22.17 -1.32
CA ARG A 19 -42.91 23.04 -0.84
C ARG A 19 -41.83 23.22 -1.92
N ASP A 20 -41.78 24.45 -2.44
CA ASP A 20 -40.66 25.27 -2.91
C ASP A 20 -39.37 24.58 -3.41
N ALA A 21 -39.14 24.64 -4.73
CA ALA A 21 -37.84 24.35 -5.34
C ALA A 21 -37.09 25.68 -5.59
N ALA A 22 -36.03 25.92 -4.81
CA ALA A 22 -35.08 27.02 -5.02
C ALA A 22 -34.23 26.80 -6.29
N PRO A 23 -33.69 27.86 -6.94
CA PRO A 23 -32.96 27.72 -8.19
C PRO A 23 -31.60 27.04 -7.98
N ARG A 24 -31.33 26.00 -8.78
CA ARG A 24 -30.06 25.26 -8.77
C ARG A 24 -28.93 26.17 -9.26
N LYS A 25 -28.08 26.63 -8.33
CA LYS A 25 -26.78 27.21 -8.67
C LYS A 25 -25.93 26.12 -9.32
N THR A 26 -25.44 26.37 -10.52
CA THR A 26 -24.41 25.57 -11.18
C THR A 26 -23.10 25.77 -10.42
N GLU A 27 -22.79 24.84 -9.51
CA GLU A 27 -21.45 24.73 -8.94
C GLU A 27 -20.57 23.95 -9.91
N ALA A 28 -19.55 24.62 -10.43
CA ALA A 28 -18.42 23.97 -11.08
C ALA A 28 -17.75 23.05 -10.05
N THR A 29 -17.94 21.74 -10.19
CA THR A 29 -17.25 20.75 -9.37
C THR A 29 -15.82 20.59 -9.88
N VAL A 30 -14.91 21.46 -9.41
CA VAL A 30 -13.51 21.05 -9.32
C VAL A 30 -13.40 20.21 -8.05
N ALA A 31 -13.47 18.89 -8.21
CA ALA A 31 -13.20 17.97 -7.12
C ALA A 31 -11.77 18.22 -6.58
N PRO A 32 -11.53 18.14 -5.26
CA PRO A 32 -10.17 18.22 -4.73
C PRO A 32 -9.39 17.10 -5.40
N THR A 33 -8.26 17.40 -6.06
CA THR A 33 -7.36 16.35 -6.52
C THR A 33 -6.89 15.61 -5.28
N ALA A 34 -7.53 14.48 -4.99
CA ALA A 34 -7.11 13.59 -3.94
C ALA A 34 -5.64 13.28 -4.17
N VAL A 35 -4.84 13.36 -3.12
CA VAL A 35 -3.41 13.05 -3.17
C VAL A 35 -3.23 11.67 -3.78
N ALA A 36 -2.63 11.59 -4.97
CA ALA A 36 -2.51 10.37 -5.77
C ALA A 36 -1.18 10.35 -6.54
N PHE A 37 -0.78 9.18 -7.04
CA PHE A 37 0.36 9.06 -7.95
C PHE A 37 0.04 9.69 -9.32
N ASP A 38 1.07 10.11 -10.06
CA ASP A 38 0.90 10.62 -11.42
C ASP A 38 0.30 9.53 -12.32
N GLY A 39 -0.72 9.90 -13.10
CA GLY A 39 -1.53 9.00 -13.91
C GLY A 39 -2.88 8.62 -13.29
N ALA A 40 -3.13 9.00 -12.04
CA ALA A 40 -4.41 8.77 -11.39
C ALA A 40 -5.56 9.59 -11.99
N ASP A 41 -5.28 10.67 -12.72
CA ASP A 41 -6.22 11.53 -13.46
C ASP A 41 -6.65 10.94 -14.81
N TYR A 42 -6.63 9.62 -14.95
CA TYR A 42 -7.09 8.93 -16.16
C TYR A 42 -8.53 9.33 -16.57
N GLU A 43 -8.70 9.52 -17.87
CA GLU A 43 -9.97 9.92 -18.51
C GLU A 43 -10.65 8.77 -19.28
N ASN A 44 -9.98 7.61 -19.41
CA ASN A 44 -10.51 6.44 -20.10
C ASN A 44 -9.95 5.13 -19.54
N GLU A 45 -10.57 4.02 -19.93
CA GLU A 45 -10.22 2.67 -19.44
C GLU A 45 -8.78 2.28 -19.77
N ALA A 46 -8.27 2.63 -20.96
CA ALA A 46 -6.89 2.29 -21.34
C ALA A 46 -5.87 3.03 -20.46
N ALA A 47 -6.09 4.32 -20.19
CA ALA A 47 -5.27 5.12 -19.28
C ALA A 47 -5.35 4.60 -17.84
N LYS A 48 -6.55 4.23 -17.37
CA LYS A 48 -6.77 3.63 -16.05
C LYS A 48 -5.99 2.32 -15.88
N THR A 49 -6.09 1.42 -16.85
CA THR A 49 -5.36 0.16 -16.84
C THR A 49 -3.84 0.37 -16.96
N ALA A 50 -3.39 1.35 -17.75
CA ALA A 50 -1.97 1.68 -17.85
C ALA A 50 -1.41 2.22 -16.52
N HIS A 51 -2.17 3.07 -15.83
CA HIS A 51 -1.82 3.55 -14.49
C HIS A 51 -1.75 2.38 -13.49
N GLY A 52 -2.77 1.53 -13.48
CA GLY A 52 -2.79 0.32 -12.66
C GLY A 52 -1.60 -0.61 -12.90
N LYS A 53 -1.21 -0.77 -14.17
CA LYS A 53 -0.02 -1.55 -14.56
C LYS A 53 1.24 -0.94 -13.96
N ARG A 54 1.42 0.39 -14.08
CA ARG A 54 2.56 1.10 -13.48
C ARG A 54 2.62 0.83 -11.97
N LEU A 55 1.50 1.00 -11.26
CA LEU A 55 1.44 0.72 -9.82
C LEU A 55 1.86 -0.73 -9.53
N ALA A 56 1.24 -1.70 -10.22
CA ALA A 56 1.47 -3.13 -9.97
C ALA A 56 2.90 -3.59 -10.31
N THR A 57 3.44 -3.21 -11.46
CA THR A 57 4.72 -3.78 -11.94
C THR A 57 5.94 -2.94 -11.57
N THR A 58 5.76 -1.63 -11.46
CA THR A 58 6.88 -0.69 -11.39
C THR A 58 7.05 -0.12 -9.99
N LEU A 59 5.96 0.21 -9.29
CA LEU A 59 6.05 0.75 -7.94
C LEU A 59 5.97 -0.33 -6.87
N PHE A 60 5.02 -1.27 -6.95
CA PHE A 60 4.83 -2.28 -5.90
C PHE A 60 5.36 -3.67 -6.27
N GLY A 61 5.89 -3.84 -7.48
CA GLY A 61 6.60 -5.05 -7.90
C GLY A 61 5.80 -6.35 -7.72
N CYS A 62 4.48 -6.33 -7.92
CA CYS A 62 3.61 -7.50 -7.72
C CYS A 62 4.09 -8.72 -8.52
N ASN A 63 4.60 -8.51 -9.74
CA ASN A 63 5.14 -9.56 -10.61
C ASN A 63 6.53 -10.08 -10.15
N VAL A 64 7.22 -9.39 -9.25
CA VAL A 64 8.50 -9.86 -8.69
C VAL A 64 8.26 -11.07 -7.79
N CYS A 65 7.27 -10.98 -6.90
CA CYS A 65 6.89 -12.09 -6.03
C CYS A 65 5.95 -13.07 -6.74
N HIS A 66 4.90 -12.59 -7.42
CA HIS A 66 3.90 -13.45 -8.06
C HIS A 66 4.34 -14.04 -9.40
N GLY A 67 5.52 -13.68 -9.90
CA GLY A 67 6.02 -14.13 -11.20
C GLY A 67 5.53 -13.25 -12.36
N ALA A 68 6.21 -13.36 -13.50
CA ALA A 68 5.94 -12.52 -14.68
C ALA A 68 4.54 -12.73 -15.27
N ASP A 69 3.98 -13.93 -15.13
CA ASP A 69 2.64 -14.31 -15.55
C ASP A 69 1.64 -14.41 -14.38
N TYR A 70 2.06 -13.99 -13.18
CA TYR A 70 1.26 -14.03 -11.95
C TYR A 70 0.82 -15.44 -11.52
N SER A 71 1.52 -16.47 -12.00
CA SER A 71 1.27 -17.88 -11.68
C SER A 71 1.78 -18.31 -10.29
N GLY A 72 2.45 -17.41 -9.58
CA GLY A 72 3.06 -17.64 -8.28
C GLY A 72 4.49 -18.15 -8.38
N ARG A 73 5.22 -18.09 -7.27
CA ARG A 73 6.62 -18.54 -7.17
C ARG A 73 6.88 -19.13 -5.79
N ASP A 74 7.73 -20.16 -5.73
CA ASP A 74 8.28 -20.65 -4.47
C ASP A 74 9.24 -19.59 -3.92
N PHE A 75 8.76 -18.82 -2.94
CA PHE A 75 9.53 -17.78 -2.30
C PHE A 75 10.44 -18.37 -1.23
N GLY A 76 9.98 -19.41 -0.54
CA GLY A 76 10.75 -20.15 0.47
C GLY A 76 11.98 -20.87 -0.10
N ALA A 77 11.97 -21.28 -1.37
CA ALA A 77 13.15 -21.81 -2.05
C ALA A 77 14.25 -20.75 -2.25
N ALA A 78 13.86 -19.49 -2.45
CA ALA A 78 14.81 -18.38 -2.60
C ALA A 78 15.26 -17.79 -1.26
N ILE A 79 14.38 -17.82 -0.24
CA ILE A 79 14.63 -17.27 1.09
C ILE A 79 14.37 -18.36 2.13
N PRO A 80 15.41 -19.15 2.50
CA PRO A 80 15.24 -20.36 3.32
C PRO A 80 14.54 -20.15 4.68
N ILE A 81 14.61 -18.95 5.25
CA ILE A 81 13.96 -18.65 6.52
C ILE A 81 12.42 -18.74 6.45
N VAL A 82 11.84 -18.44 5.28
CA VAL A 82 10.40 -18.57 4.97
C VAL A 82 10.10 -19.83 4.14
N ALA A 83 10.87 -20.90 4.34
CA ALA A 83 10.64 -22.18 3.66
C ALA A 83 9.16 -22.63 3.74
N GLY A 84 8.60 -23.01 2.59
CA GLY A 84 7.18 -23.36 2.45
C GLY A 84 6.26 -22.19 2.10
N LEU A 85 6.77 -20.95 2.07
CA LEU A 85 6.01 -19.79 1.59
C LEU A 85 6.02 -19.72 0.07
N TRP A 86 4.83 -19.69 -0.52
CA TRP A 86 4.63 -19.45 -1.94
C TRP A 86 3.92 -18.11 -2.15
N ALA A 87 4.44 -17.31 -3.08
CA ALA A 87 3.63 -16.24 -3.65
C ALA A 87 2.44 -16.89 -4.38
N SER A 88 1.24 -16.42 -4.07
CA SER A 88 0.02 -17.08 -4.55
C SER A 88 -0.13 -16.95 -6.06
N ASN A 89 -0.70 -17.96 -6.72
CA ASN A 89 -1.15 -17.83 -8.11
C ASN A 89 -2.37 -16.89 -8.18
N ILE A 90 -2.12 -15.57 -8.25
CA ILE A 90 -3.20 -14.58 -8.25
C ILE A 90 -3.97 -14.57 -9.56
N SER A 91 -3.39 -15.04 -10.67
CA SER A 91 -4.13 -15.20 -11.93
C SER A 91 -5.34 -16.13 -11.78
N ARG A 92 -5.30 -17.07 -10.81
CA ARG A 92 -6.40 -18.00 -10.51
C ARG A 92 -7.29 -17.59 -9.35
N THR A 93 -6.73 -17.01 -8.29
CA THR A 93 -7.51 -16.68 -7.08
C THR A 93 -8.28 -15.38 -7.24
N MET A 94 -7.72 -14.41 -7.97
CA MET A 94 -8.29 -13.08 -8.11
C MET A 94 -9.63 -13.05 -8.87
N PRO A 95 -9.87 -13.82 -9.95
CA PRO A 95 -11.17 -13.83 -10.63
C PRO A 95 -12.35 -14.20 -9.71
N ALA A 96 -12.11 -14.96 -8.64
CA ALA A 96 -13.13 -15.35 -7.67
C ALA A 96 -13.37 -14.32 -6.55
N MET A 97 -12.48 -13.34 -6.37
CA MET A 97 -12.61 -12.29 -5.36
C MET A 97 -13.41 -11.12 -5.91
N SER A 98 -14.29 -10.50 -5.11
CA SER A 98 -14.89 -9.21 -5.44
C SER A 98 -13.85 -8.09 -5.36
N ASP A 99 -14.13 -6.93 -5.97
CA ASP A 99 -13.25 -5.76 -5.86
C ASP A 99 -13.10 -5.31 -4.40
N SER A 100 -14.16 -5.38 -3.60
CA SER A 100 -14.09 -5.06 -2.17
C SER A 100 -13.21 -6.02 -1.35
N VAL A 101 -13.18 -7.30 -1.72
CA VAL A 101 -12.29 -8.28 -1.09
C VAL A 101 -10.84 -8.01 -1.51
N LEU A 102 -10.59 -7.70 -2.78
CA LEU A 102 -9.26 -7.33 -3.26
C LEU A 102 -8.75 -6.04 -2.62
N GLU A 103 -9.59 -5.01 -2.55
CA GLU A 103 -9.23 -3.76 -1.89
C GLU A 103 -8.94 -3.99 -0.40
N ARG A 104 -9.76 -4.79 0.29
CA ARG A 104 -9.52 -5.13 1.69
C ARG A 104 -8.17 -5.83 1.87
N LEU A 105 -7.84 -6.77 0.98
CA LEU A 105 -6.54 -7.43 0.98
C LEU A 105 -5.40 -6.45 0.71
N LEU A 106 -5.51 -5.61 -0.31
CA LEU A 106 -4.47 -4.65 -0.70
C LEU A 106 -4.27 -3.52 0.33
N ARG A 107 -5.32 -3.09 1.02
CA ARG A 107 -5.23 -2.00 2.02
C ARG A 107 -4.91 -2.49 3.42
N TYR A 108 -5.36 -3.69 3.77
CA TYR A 108 -5.34 -4.15 5.15
C TYR A 108 -4.62 -5.48 5.34
N GLY A 109 -4.11 -6.12 4.29
CA GLY A 109 -3.46 -7.43 4.39
C GLY A 109 -4.40 -8.55 4.82
N VAL A 110 -5.71 -8.31 4.80
CA VAL A 110 -6.72 -9.27 5.29
C VAL A 110 -7.32 -10.03 4.13
N HIS A 111 -7.02 -11.33 4.07
CA HIS A 111 -7.70 -12.28 3.20
C HIS A 111 -8.84 -12.97 3.98
N PRO A 112 -9.98 -13.34 3.35
CA PRO A 112 -11.12 -13.93 4.05
C PRO A 112 -10.82 -15.26 4.75
N ASP A 113 -9.99 -16.10 4.12
CA ASP A 113 -9.83 -17.50 4.57
C ASP A 113 -8.49 -17.80 5.26
N ARG A 114 -7.51 -16.89 5.24
CA ARG A 114 -6.15 -17.17 5.71
C ARG A 114 -5.34 -15.92 5.99
N GLU A 115 -4.23 -16.09 6.70
CA GLU A 115 -3.21 -15.07 6.86
C GLU A 115 -2.39 -14.90 5.58
N ILE A 116 -1.85 -13.69 5.41
CA ILE A 116 -1.05 -13.28 4.26
C ILE A 116 0.29 -12.79 4.79
N TYR A 117 1.37 -13.22 4.17
CA TYR A 117 2.73 -12.85 4.56
C TYR A 117 3.46 -12.22 3.37
N VAL A 118 4.42 -11.34 3.65
CA VAL A 118 5.31 -10.66 2.67
C VAL A 118 4.60 -9.72 1.70
N MET A 119 3.30 -9.89 1.44
CA MET A 119 2.54 -9.02 0.54
C MET A 119 2.60 -7.57 1.04
N PRO A 120 2.96 -6.59 0.17
CA PRO A 120 3.26 -5.21 0.57
C PRO A 120 2.02 -4.36 0.90
N SER A 121 1.05 -4.92 1.64
CA SER A 121 -0.19 -4.22 2.00
C SER A 121 0.07 -2.97 2.85
N LYS A 122 1.15 -3.00 3.66
CA LYS A 122 1.65 -1.83 4.42
C LYS A 122 1.97 -0.63 3.52
N GLN A 123 2.30 -0.87 2.26
CA GLN A 123 2.62 0.13 1.25
C GLN A 123 1.36 0.56 0.47
N THR A 124 0.62 -0.41 -0.08
CA THR A 124 -0.53 -0.14 -0.95
C THR A 124 -1.74 0.44 -0.20
N ARG A 125 -1.76 0.38 1.14
CA ARG A 125 -2.81 1.03 1.93
C ARG A 125 -2.91 2.54 1.74
N PHE A 126 -1.79 3.19 1.42
CA PHE A 126 -1.69 4.65 1.31
C PHE A 126 -2.11 5.17 -0.06
N LEU A 127 -2.41 4.27 -1.01
CA LEU A 127 -2.95 4.62 -2.31
C LEU A 127 -4.26 5.39 -2.19
N SER A 128 -4.43 6.40 -3.04
CA SER A 128 -5.71 7.08 -3.21
C SER A 128 -6.78 6.10 -3.71
N GLU A 129 -8.04 6.49 -3.62
CA GLU A 129 -9.14 5.74 -4.23
C GLU A 129 -8.93 5.54 -5.74
N ARG A 130 -8.47 6.59 -6.44
CA ARG A 130 -8.25 6.51 -7.90
C ARG A 130 -7.09 5.58 -8.25
N ASP A 131 -6.02 5.60 -7.46
CA ASP A 131 -4.90 4.67 -7.59
C ASP A 131 -5.32 3.22 -7.34
N MET A 132 -6.08 2.97 -6.27
CA MET A 132 -6.56 1.63 -5.91
C MET A 132 -7.50 1.05 -6.97
N VAL A 133 -8.44 1.85 -7.47
CA VAL A 133 -9.33 1.46 -8.57
C VAL A 133 -8.54 1.13 -9.83
N ALA A 134 -7.53 1.93 -10.18
CA ALA A 134 -6.67 1.65 -11.32
C ALA A 134 -5.86 0.35 -11.14
N LEU A 135 -5.27 0.15 -9.96
CA LEU A 135 -4.55 -1.06 -9.60
C LEU A 135 -5.44 -2.30 -9.77
N ILE A 136 -6.63 -2.30 -9.18
CA ILE A 136 -7.60 -3.39 -9.31
C ILE A 136 -7.98 -3.59 -10.79
N ALA A 137 -8.26 -2.51 -11.53
CA ALA A 137 -8.60 -2.60 -12.95
C ALA A 137 -7.50 -3.27 -13.78
N PHE A 138 -6.22 -2.99 -13.52
CA PHE A 138 -5.12 -3.72 -14.15
C PHE A 138 -5.07 -5.18 -13.73
N LEU A 139 -5.19 -5.46 -12.43
CA LEU A 139 -5.15 -6.83 -11.92
C LEU A 139 -6.23 -7.70 -12.59
N ARG A 140 -7.43 -7.16 -12.84
CA ARG A 140 -8.51 -7.83 -13.58
C ARG A 140 -8.18 -8.20 -15.03
N THR A 141 -7.13 -7.65 -15.62
CA THR A 141 -6.69 -7.99 -16.99
C THR A 141 -5.82 -9.24 -17.05
N ILE A 142 -5.36 -9.75 -15.89
CA ILE A 142 -4.44 -10.89 -15.83
C ILE A 142 -5.19 -12.17 -16.20
N PRO A 143 -4.79 -12.89 -17.27
CA PRO A 143 -5.44 -14.12 -17.68
C PRO A 143 -5.08 -15.27 -16.72
N PRO A 144 -6.01 -16.18 -16.40
CA PRO A 144 -5.74 -17.31 -15.52
C PRO A 144 -4.78 -18.31 -16.18
N VAL A 145 -3.67 -18.61 -15.50
CA VAL A 145 -2.64 -19.56 -15.99
C VAL A 145 -2.17 -20.50 -14.88
N GLY A 146 -1.53 -21.60 -15.28
CA GLY A 146 -0.89 -22.53 -14.36
C GLY A 146 -1.84 -23.22 -13.36
N LYS A 147 -1.25 -23.74 -12.27
CA LYS A 147 -1.94 -24.45 -11.18
C LYS A 147 -1.98 -23.60 -9.92
N ALA A 148 -2.89 -23.91 -9.01
CA ALA A 148 -2.88 -23.30 -7.68
C ALA A 148 -1.55 -23.60 -6.97
N THR A 149 -1.00 -22.60 -6.30
CA THR A 149 0.19 -22.75 -5.45
C THR A 149 -0.20 -23.33 -4.08
N PRO A 150 0.69 -24.07 -3.43
CA PRO A 150 0.47 -24.54 -2.06
C PRO A 150 0.19 -23.39 -1.08
N LEU A 151 -0.60 -23.66 -0.05
CA LEU A 151 -0.69 -22.80 1.13
C LEU A 151 0.54 -23.00 2.02
N PRO A 152 0.92 -22.00 2.84
CA PRO A 152 1.92 -22.21 3.88
C PRO A 152 1.55 -23.40 4.77
N PRO A 153 2.53 -24.18 5.26
CA PRO A 153 2.27 -25.31 6.14
C PRO A 153 1.65 -24.86 7.48
N ALA A 154 0.95 -25.77 8.16
CA ALA A 154 0.45 -25.50 9.51
C ALA A 154 1.60 -25.12 10.45
N GLY A 155 1.39 -24.11 11.29
CA GLY A 155 2.43 -23.59 12.19
C GLY A 155 3.55 -22.80 11.49
N PHE A 156 3.34 -22.38 10.23
CA PHE A 156 4.32 -21.62 9.45
C PHE A 156 4.90 -20.42 10.23
N GLU A 157 4.05 -19.57 10.81
CA GLU A 157 4.49 -18.37 11.53
C GLU A 157 5.40 -18.69 12.72
N ALA A 158 5.03 -19.67 13.54
CA ALA A 158 5.83 -20.11 14.67
C ALA A 158 7.17 -20.70 14.20
N ALA A 159 7.17 -21.47 13.10
CA ALA A 159 8.36 -22.05 12.52
C ALA A 159 9.32 -20.99 11.94
N VAL A 160 8.79 -19.94 11.29
CA VAL A 160 9.61 -18.81 10.84
C VAL A 160 10.14 -18.04 12.05
N THR A 161 9.28 -17.73 13.03
CA THR A 161 9.67 -17.05 14.27
C THR A 161 10.82 -17.73 15.00
N ALA A 162 10.81 -19.07 15.06
CA ALA A 162 11.88 -19.86 15.67
C ALA A 162 13.22 -19.80 14.91
N ARG A 163 13.20 -19.49 13.60
CA ARG A 163 14.40 -19.38 12.75
C ARG A 163 14.96 -17.95 12.70
N LEU A 164 14.16 -16.94 13.08
CA LEU A 164 14.60 -15.55 13.10
C LEU A 164 15.68 -15.32 14.17
N PRO A 165 16.71 -14.51 13.88
CA PRO A 165 17.66 -14.03 14.88
C PRO A 165 16.95 -13.44 16.11
N GLU A 166 17.53 -13.56 17.30
CA GLU A 166 16.92 -13.02 18.53
C GLU A 166 16.74 -11.49 18.52
N ASP A 167 17.57 -10.81 17.73
CA ASP A 167 17.55 -9.37 17.52
C ASP A 167 16.74 -8.93 16.29
N TYR A 168 16.14 -9.87 15.56
CA TYR A 168 15.25 -9.56 14.45
C TYR A 168 14.10 -8.68 14.92
N TRP A 169 14.00 -7.48 14.33
CA TRP A 169 12.99 -6.46 14.63
C TRP A 169 12.93 -5.99 16.09
N ARG A 170 14.04 -6.11 16.84
CA ARG A 170 14.20 -5.41 18.13
C ARG A 170 14.33 -3.91 17.89
N THR A 171 13.21 -3.19 17.86
CA THR A 171 13.26 -1.74 18.07
C THR A 171 13.68 -1.50 19.52
N GLN A 172 14.70 -0.67 19.74
CA GLN A 172 15.31 -0.39 21.05
C GLN A 172 14.35 0.13 22.13
N GLN A 173 13.05 0.30 21.85
CA GLN A 173 12.07 0.89 22.77
C GLN A 173 11.24 -0.12 23.58
N ASP A 174 11.13 -1.38 23.16
CA ASP A 174 10.04 -2.23 23.67
C ASP A 174 10.54 -3.46 24.44
N GLY A 175 11.78 -3.90 24.21
CA GLY A 175 12.37 -5.09 24.85
C GLY A 175 11.68 -6.44 24.51
N GLU A 176 10.45 -6.41 23.99
CA GLU A 176 9.69 -7.57 23.58
C GLU A 176 10.13 -8.06 22.21
N ARG A 177 10.41 -9.37 22.13
CA ARG A 177 10.69 -10.05 20.86
C ARG A 177 9.41 -10.04 20.03
N ARG A 178 9.42 -9.33 18.91
CA ARG A 178 8.35 -9.38 17.93
C ARG A 178 8.50 -10.64 17.07
N GLY A 179 7.41 -11.38 16.91
CA GLY A 179 7.37 -12.59 16.07
C GLY A 179 7.45 -12.26 14.58
N TYR A 180 7.37 -13.28 13.73
CA TYR A 180 7.18 -13.08 12.31
C TYR A 180 5.77 -12.54 12.03
N HIS A 181 5.66 -11.35 11.47
CA HIS A 181 4.38 -10.66 11.29
C HIS A 181 3.68 -11.02 9.98
N ASN A 182 2.34 -11.10 10.04
CA ASN A 182 1.51 -11.13 8.85
C ASN A 182 1.26 -9.70 8.31
N ALA A 183 0.79 -9.62 7.06
CA ALA A 183 0.59 -8.35 6.36
C ALA A 183 -0.42 -7.42 7.05
N ALA A 184 -1.40 -7.97 7.78
CA ALA A 184 -2.38 -7.18 8.50
C ALA A 184 -1.77 -6.50 9.75
N GLU A 185 -0.92 -7.22 10.48
CA GLU A 185 -0.16 -6.66 11.60
C GLU A 185 0.82 -5.58 11.14
N GLU A 186 1.53 -5.83 10.04
CA GLU A 186 2.41 -4.82 9.44
C GLU A 186 1.64 -3.56 9.03
N VAL A 187 0.45 -3.71 8.45
CA VAL A 187 -0.41 -2.56 8.11
C VAL A 187 -0.73 -1.73 9.36
N VAL A 188 -1.10 -2.37 10.47
CA VAL A 188 -1.40 -1.66 11.72
C VAL A 188 -0.16 -0.93 12.24
N TYR A 189 0.99 -1.61 12.27
CA TYR A 189 2.24 -1.00 12.74
C TYR A 189 2.65 0.20 11.88
N PHE A 190 2.72 0.04 10.56
CA PHE A 190 3.11 1.12 9.65
C PHE A 190 2.08 2.26 9.63
N ALA A 191 0.81 1.97 9.87
CA ALA A 191 -0.21 2.99 10.02
C ALA A 191 0.01 3.87 11.26
N ALA A 192 0.35 3.25 12.39
CA ALA A 192 0.55 3.92 13.67
C ALA A 192 1.85 4.72 13.71
N HIS A 193 2.88 4.27 12.99
CA HIS A 193 4.23 4.87 13.00
C HIS A 193 4.55 5.66 11.73
N ARG A 194 3.56 5.93 10.87
CA ARG A 194 3.76 6.73 9.66
C ARG A 194 4.34 8.12 9.99
N PRO A 195 5.14 8.73 9.09
CA PRO A 195 5.75 10.01 9.42
C PRO A 195 4.69 11.14 9.46
N PRO A 196 4.95 12.25 10.16
CA PRO A 196 3.95 13.27 10.50
C PRO A 196 3.34 13.96 9.29
N ASP A 197 2.12 14.47 9.43
CA ASP A 197 1.53 15.35 8.43
C ASP A 197 2.12 16.76 8.56
N LEU A 198 2.87 17.20 7.55
CA LEU A 198 3.54 18.49 7.51
C LEU A 198 2.75 19.53 6.69
N GLY A 199 1.47 19.26 6.44
CA GLY A 199 0.53 20.17 5.79
C GLY A 199 0.21 19.79 4.34
N PRO A 200 -0.86 20.40 3.79
CA PRO A 200 -1.47 19.96 2.53
C PRO A 200 -0.55 20.07 1.31
N LYS A 201 0.41 21.01 1.32
CA LYS A 201 1.39 21.17 0.24
C LYS A 201 2.37 19.99 0.13
N LEU A 202 2.57 19.26 1.23
CA LEU A 202 3.49 18.13 1.30
C LEU A 202 2.77 16.78 1.34
N ALA A 203 1.44 16.78 1.23
CA ALA A 203 0.63 15.58 1.41
C ALA A 203 0.95 14.50 0.37
N ARG A 204 1.23 14.88 -0.89
CA ARG A 204 1.66 13.91 -1.92
C ARG A 204 3.04 13.33 -1.67
N GLY A 205 4.00 14.18 -1.29
CA GLY A 205 5.32 13.72 -0.87
C GLY A 205 5.24 12.74 0.30
N ARG A 206 4.38 13.02 1.29
CA ARG A 206 4.10 12.13 2.41
C ARG A 206 3.50 10.80 1.98
N MET A 207 2.50 10.82 1.10
CA MET A 207 1.87 9.61 0.59
C MET A 207 2.90 8.72 -0.15
N ILE A 208 3.74 9.31 -0.99
CA ILE A 208 4.82 8.60 -1.69
C ILE A 208 5.80 8.02 -0.67
N ALA A 209 6.28 8.84 0.27
CA ALA A 209 7.19 8.42 1.33
C ALA A 209 6.65 7.23 2.15
N SER A 210 5.38 7.25 2.53
CA SER A 210 4.73 6.16 3.26
C SER A 210 4.44 4.93 2.40
N SER A 211 4.32 5.07 1.08
CA SER A 211 4.05 3.95 0.18
C SER A 211 5.34 3.26 -0.29
N ILE A 212 6.41 4.02 -0.49
CA ILE A 212 7.61 3.57 -1.18
C ILE A 212 8.81 3.58 -0.24
N CYS A 213 9.13 4.73 0.33
CA CYS A 213 10.37 4.88 1.10
C CYS A 213 10.35 4.09 2.41
N SER A 214 9.19 3.96 3.05
CA SER A 214 9.09 3.31 4.37
C SER A 214 9.43 1.82 4.36
N SER A 215 9.35 1.12 3.23
CA SER A 215 9.74 -0.30 3.17
C SER A 215 11.24 -0.51 3.26
N CYS A 216 12.06 0.54 3.09
CA CYS A 216 13.51 0.47 3.24
C CYS A 216 14.00 1.34 4.39
N HIS A 217 13.34 2.47 4.66
CA HIS A 217 13.75 3.44 5.68
C HIS A 217 12.96 3.34 6.99
N GLY A 218 12.09 2.34 7.16
CA GLY A 218 11.27 2.17 8.35
C GLY A 218 9.94 2.93 8.27
N ALA A 219 8.97 2.54 9.10
CA ALA A 219 7.63 3.12 9.10
C ALA A 219 7.63 4.64 9.31
N ALA A 220 8.53 5.13 10.17
CA ALA A 220 8.70 6.54 10.44
C ALA A 220 9.74 7.21 9.54
N LEU A 221 10.45 6.50 8.65
CA LEU A 221 11.63 6.99 7.92
C LEU A 221 12.82 7.37 8.82
N ASP A 222 13.03 6.63 9.90
CA ASP A 222 14.12 6.78 10.87
C ASP A 222 15.20 5.69 10.74
N GLY A 223 15.04 4.78 9.78
CA GLY A 223 15.92 3.63 9.56
C GLY A 223 15.71 2.48 10.55
N LEU A 224 14.69 2.55 11.42
CA LEU A 224 14.43 1.48 12.37
C LEU A 224 13.68 0.32 11.72
N GLY A 225 14.20 -0.89 11.96
CA GLY A 225 13.64 -2.15 11.48
C GLY A 225 14.02 -2.50 10.03
N GLU A 226 14.23 -1.52 9.16
CA GLU A 226 14.41 -1.75 7.72
C GLU A 226 15.88 -1.61 7.27
N PRO A 227 16.25 -2.13 6.07
CA PRO A 227 17.66 -2.26 5.67
C PRO A 227 18.37 -0.94 5.28
N ALA A 228 17.68 0.19 5.21
CA ALA A 228 18.27 1.50 4.92
C ALA A 228 18.26 2.42 6.15
N GLY A 229 19.18 3.39 6.15
CA GLY A 229 19.35 4.30 7.28
C GLY A 229 18.30 5.41 7.40
N ASP A 230 18.42 6.23 8.44
CA ASP A 230 17.57 7.40 8.66
C ASP A 230 17.59 8.36 7.46
N ILE A 231 16.41 8.88 7.10
CA ILE A 231 16.28 9.85 6.02
C ILE A 231 16.84 11.23 6.38
N GLN A 232 17.32 11.46 7.61
CA GLN A 232 18.13 12.64 7.98
C GLN A 232 19.25 12.94 7.00
N GLY A 233 19.84 11.88 6.41
CA GLY A 233 20.85 12.02 5.34
C GLY A 233 20.40 12.87 4.15
N ALA A 234 19.09 13.04 3.92
CA ALA A 234 18.52 13.89 2.88
C ALA A 234 18.98 15.36 2.95
N LEU A 235 19.34 15.87 4.13
CA LEU A 235 19.85 17.23 4.30
C LEU A 235 21.24 17.43 3.68
N ALA A 236 21.98 16.35 3.42
CA ALA A 236 23.30 16.39 2.82
C ALA A 236 23.29 16.44 1.27
N TYR A 237 22.11 16.42 0.64
CA TYR A 237 21.95 16.39 -0.82
C TYR A 237 21.37 17.71 -1.34
N ASP A 238 22.03 18.29 -2.34
CA ASP A 238 21.40 19.28 -3.22
C ASP A 238 20.39 18.61 -4.17
N ASP A 239 19.64 19.40 -4.95
CA ASP A 239 18.58 18.89 -5.82
C ASP A 239 19.09 17.91 -6.89
N ALA A 240 20.23 18.22 -7.50
CA ALA A 240 20.79 17.39 -8.57
C ALA A 240 21.32 16.07 -8.04
N ALA A 241 22.03 16.10 -6.91
CA ALA A 241 22.53 14.90 -6.25
C ALA A 241 21.37 14.04 -5.71
N PHE A 242 20.30 14.65 -5.20
CA PHE A 242 19.13 13.90 -4.73
C PHE A 242 18.36 13.28 -5.90
N ASP A 243 18.19 13.99 -7.01
CA ASP A 243 17.55 13.43 -8.21
C ASP A 243 18.34 12.20 -8.70
N ARG A 244 19.68 12.32 -8.79
CA ARG A 244 20.56 11.19 -9.14
C ARG A 244 20.50 10.04 -8.14
N LEU A 245 20.38 10.32 -6.85
CA LEU A 245 20.17 9.28 -5.86
C LEU A 245 18.88 8.51 -6.15
N LEU A 246 17.79 9.20 -6.49
CA LEU A 246 16.50 8.57 -6.73
C LEU A 246 16.40 7.89 -8.10
N THR A 247 17.12 8.35 -9.13
CA THR A 247 17.01 7.81 -10.49
C THR A 247 18.10 6.81 -10.86
N GLU A 248 19.28 6.93 -10.25
CA GLU A 248 20.47 6.14 -10.59
C GLU A 248 21.04 5.39 -9.38
N SER A 249 20.50 5.64 -8.18
CA SER A 249 21.07 5.13 -6.92
C SER A 249 22.51 5.55 -6.70
N ILE A 250 22.88 6.76 -7.13
CA ILE A 250 24.22 7.28 -6.91
C ILE A 250 24.18 8.38 -5.85
N ASP A 251 24.97 8.21 -4.78
CA ASP A 251 25.08 9.19 -3.72
C ASP A 251 25.86 10.45 -4.14
N ARG A 252 25.91 11.44 -3.25
CA ARG A 252 26.66 12.69 -3.42
C ARG A 252 28.18 12.51 -3.62
N THR A 253 28.71 11.32 -3.35
CA THR A 253 30.13 10.98 -3.54
C THR A 253 30.39 10.25 -4.86
N GLY A 254 29.33 9.93 -5.62
CA GLY A 254 29.42 9.16 -6.86
C GLY A 254 29.36 7.65 -6.68
N LYS A 255 29.08 7.16 -5.46
CA LYS A 255 29.01 5.73 -5.15
C LYS A 255 27.58 5.21 -5.33
N ARG A 256 27.44 3.99 -5.87
CA ARG A 256 26.13 3.30 -5.90
C ARG A 256 25.67 2.92 -4.48
N VAL A 257 24.43 3.26 -4.15
CA VAL A 257 23.75 2.92 -2.89
C VAL A 257 22.66 1.89 -3.20
N ALA A 258 22.74 0.73 -2.57
CA ALA A 258 21.73 -0.30 -2.65
C ALA A 258 21.63 -1.02 -1.31
N VAL A 259 20.44 -1.54 -1.00
CA VAL A 259 20.28 -2.47 0.12
C VAL A 259 20.97 -3.80 -0.20
N GLU A 260 21.19 -4.63 0.81
CA GLU A 260 21.86 -5.93 0.69
C GLU A 260 21.28 -6.86 -0.39
N TRP A 261 19.98 -6.69 -0.69
CA TRP A 261 19.24 -7.40 -1.74
C TRP A 261 19.47 -6.85 -3.16
N GLY A 262 20.39 -5.90 -3.33
CA GLY A 262 20.80 -5.32 -4.62
C GLY A 262 19.89 -4.21 -5.16
N PHE A 263 18.72 -4.00 -4.55
CA PHE A 263 17.79 -2.94 -4.91
C PHE A 263 18.31 -1.58 -4.47
N GLY A 264 18.30 -0.62 -5.39
CA GLY A 264 18.43 0.79 -5.08
C GLY A 264 17.13 1.53 -5.38
N HIS A 265 17.16 2.85 -5.23
CA HIS A 265 16.03 3.75 -5.51
C HIS A 265 15.53 3.66 -6.97
N GLU A 266 16.41 3.34 -7.93
CA GLU A 266 16.08 3.19 -9.35
C GLU A 266 15.03 2.09 -9.60
N ALA A 267 14.86 1.16 -8.65
CA ALA A 267 13.90 0.07 -8.75
C ALA A 267 12.44 0.52 -8.68
N GLN A 268 12.17 1.73 -8.15
CA GLN A 268 10.81 2.30 -8.06
C GLN A 268 10.77 3.68 -8.73
N PRO A 269 10.79 3.74 -10.07
CA PRO A 269 10.94 4.99 -10.80
C PRO A 269 9.71 5.89 -10.64
N LEU A 270 9.94 7.00 -9.94
CA LEU A 270 9.00 8.10 -9.77
C LEU A 270 9.09 9.08 -10.94
N SER A 271 7.96 9.67 -11.30
CA SER A 271 7.92 10.81 -12.23
C SER A 271 8.72 12.00 -11.68
N LEU A 272 9.06 12.97 -12.53
CA LEU A 272 9.72 14.18 -12.07
C LEU A 272 8.90 14.93 -11.00
N ALA A 273 7.57 14.98 -11.14
CA ALA A 273 6.71 15.68 -10.18
C ALA A 273 6.60 14.91 -8.85
N GLU A 274 6.49 13.59 -8.91
CA GLU A 274 6.51 12.72 -7.73
C GLU A 274 7.85 12.83 -6.98
N ARG A 275 8.99 12.86 -7.69
CA ARG A 275 10.31 13.07 -7.09
C ARG A 275 10.41 14.42 -6.40
N ARG A 276 9.97 15.50 -7.05
CA ARG A 276 9.96 16.84 -6.44
C ARG A 276 9.17 16.86 -5.14
N ASP A 277 8.00 16.24 -5.11
CA ASP A 277 7.14 16.25 -3.94
C ASP A 277 7.68 15.39 -2.79
N VAL A 278 8.20 14.19 -3.09
CA VAL A 278 8.81 13.36 -2.05
C VAL A 278 10.09 14.01 -1.51
N ILE A 279 10.93 14.61 -2.36
CA ILE A 279 12.13 15.36 -1.95
C ILE A 279 11.74 16.52 -1.03
N ALA A 280 10.70 17.28 -1.37
CA ALA A 280 10.22 18.38 -0.55
C ALA A 280 9.76 17.88 0.83
N TYR A 281 9.00 16.78 0.87
CA TYR A 281 8.51 16.21 2.13
C TYR A 281 9.64 15.64 2.99
N VAL A 282 10.55 14.82 2.44
CA VAL A 282 11.61 14.18 3.24
C VAL A 282 12.61 15.19 3.78
N ARG A 283 12.88 16.28 3.06
CA ARG A 283 13.71 17.38 3.58
C ARG A 283 13.00 18.12 4.70
N GLU A 284 11.71 18.41 4.54
CA GLU A 284 10.97 19.08 5.61
C GLU A 284 10.85 18.19 6.84
N LEU A 285 10.62 16.89 6.65
CA LEU A 285 10.65 15.90 7.72
C LEU A 285 12.01 15.90 8.44
N ALA A 286 13.12 15.85 7.69
CA ALA A 286 14.45 15.88 8.25
C ALA A 286 14.71 17.16 9.07
N ARG A 287 14.34 18.34 8.53
CA ARG A 287 14.42 19.62 9.27
C ARG A 287 13.58 19.63 10.54
N SER A 288 12.38 19.07 10.49
CA SER A 288 11.44 19.08 11.63
C SER A 288 11.93 18.29 12.84
N ARG A 289 12.86 17.35 12.63
CA ARG A 289 13.46 16.52 13.69
C ARG A 289 14.69 17.16 14.34
N GLY A 290 15.20 18.27 13.80
CA GLY A 290 16.48 18.85 14.23
C GLY A 290 17.70 18.08 13.70
N PRO A 291 18.91 18.64 13.91
CA PRO A 291 20.17 17.98 13.59
C PRO A 291 20.50 16.82 14.55
#